data_AF-A0A3C0WDS8-F1
#
_entry.id   AF-A0A3C0WDS8-F1
#
_cell.length_a   1.000
_cell.length_b   1.000
_cell.length_c   1.000
_cell.angle_alpha   90.00
_cell.angle_beta   90.00
_cell.angle_gamma   90.00
#
_symmetry.space_group_name_H-M   'P 1'
#
loop_
_entity.id
_entity.type
_entity.pdbx_description
1 polymer ?
#
loop_
_entity_poly.entity_id
_entity_poly.type
_entity_poly.pdbx_seq_one_letter_code
_entity_poly.pdbx_strand_id
1 'polypeptide(L)'
;KDAADATSSGASGDSNAILAELLSQGYQGSALIPIVDPAAVSSAFESGIGSTIDVTLGGQLDKERYTPVSVSATVHMLTDGQFESETFRLPWNAGRTAVLTFENYTVIATSRAVSLFDRALFYAHGQDPKRFDAVVVKSPHCEPHMFADWAELVIDVDAPGSTSADVRQLGHTICARPVWPLDEIPSYDPVVEHFSRGS
;
A
#
# COMPACT_ATOMS: atom_id res chain seq x y z
N LYS A 1 -8.06 -0.73 -5.16
CA LYS A 1 -7.55 -0.20 -3.87
C LYS A 1 -7.26 -1.36 -2.95
N ASP A 2 -6.14 -1.27 -2.25
CA ASP A 2 -5.71 -2.21 -1.22
C ASP A 2 -5.87 -1.53 0.15
N ALA A 3 -7.10 -1.54 0.66
CA ALA A 3 -7.41 -0.88 1.92
C ALA A 3 -6.88 -1.63 3.14
N ALA A 4 -6.70 -2.95 3.01
CA ALA A 4 -6.26 -3.83 4.09
C ALA A 4 -4.76 -3.72 4.39
N ASP A 5 -3.97 -3.14 3.48
CA ASP A 5 -2.56 -2.80 3.69
C ASP A 5 -2.30 -1.29 3.56
N ALA A 6 -3.22 -0.48 4.08
CA ALA A 6 -3.09 0.97 4.03
C ALA A 6 -2.12 1.49 5.10
N THR A 7 -0.96 1.99 4.67
CA THR A 7 0.06 2.58 5.56
C THR A 7 -0.45 3.81 6.32
N SER A 8 -1.41 4.55 5.74
CA SER A 8 -2.12 5.65 6.40
C SER A 8 -2.99 5.19 7.58
N SER A 9 -3.35 3.91 7.61
CA SER A 9 -4.16 3.27 8.66
C SER A 9 -3.32 2.41 9.62
N GLY A 10 -1.98 2.41 9.47
CA GLY A 10 -1.06 1.69 10.34
C GLY A 10 -0.54 0.35 9.81
N ALA A 11 -0.87 -0.03 8.57
CA ALA A 11 -0.31 -1.23 7.95
C ALA A 11 1.18 -1.08 7.61
N SER A 12 1.85 -2.20 7.41
CA SER A 12 3.27 -2.27 7.02
C SER A 12 3.53 -1.77 5.60
N GLY A 13 2.56 -1.92 4.68
CA GLY A 13 2.70 -1.54 3.29
C GLY A 13 3.43 -2.57 2.42
N ASP A 14 3.76 -3.74 2.97
CA ASP A 14 4.50 -4.81 2.29
C ASP A 14 3.61 -5.88 1.66
N SER A 15 2.29 -5.67 1.62
CA SER A 15 1.37 -6.59 0.96
C SER A 15 1.66 -6.69 -0.53
N ASN A 16 1.97 -7.91 -0.94
CA ASN A 16 2.11 -8.32 -2.33
C ASN A 16 0.89 -9.13 -2.81
N ALA A 17 -0.20 -9.19 -2.04
CA ALA A 17 -1.35 -10.06 -2.35
C ALA A 17 -1.95 -9.77 -3.74
N ILE A 18 -2.13 -8.50 -4.09
CA ILE A 18 -2.64 -8.11 -5.41
C ILE A 18 -1.60 -8.40 -6.51
N LEU A 19 -0.31 -8.19 -6.26
CA LEU A 19 0.75 -8.54 -7.22
C LEU A 19 0.74 -10.04 -7.51
N ALA A 20 0.69 -10.86 -6.46
CA ALA A 20 0.65 -12.31 -6.56
C ALA A 20 -0.56 -12.79 -7.37
N GLU A 21 -1.73 -12.18 -7.17
CA GLU A 21 -2.94 -12.53 -7.91
C GLU A 21 -2.90 -12.06 -9.37
N LEU A 22 -2.37 -10.87 -9.66
CA LEU A 22 -2.18 -10.44 -11.05
C LEU A 22 -1.25 -11.40 -11.82
N LEU A 23 -0.17 -11.84 -11.17
CA LEU A 23 0.75 -12.81 -11.74
C LEU A 23 0.10 -14.19 -11.92
N SER A 24 -0.67 -14.67 -10.93
CA SER A 24 -1.35 -15.97 -10.98
C SER A 24 -2.36 -16.05 -12.12
N GLN A 25 -3.06 -14.95 -12.39
CA GLN A 25 -4.03 -14.82 -13.48
C GLN A 25 -3.39 -14.50 -14.84
N GLY A 26 -2.07 -14.23 -14.87
CA GLY A 26 -1.38 -13.81 -16.09
C GLY A 26 -1.93 -12.51 -16.65
N TYR A 27 -2.16 -11.51 -15.81
CA TYR A 27 -2.64 -10.20 -16.23
C TYR A 27 -1.72 -9.60 -17.30
N GLN A 28 -2.29 -9.13 -18.41
CA GLN A 28 -1.52 -8.69 -19.58
C GLN A 28 -1.36 -7.16 -19.65
N GLY A 29 -2.16 -6.40 -18.90
CA GLY A 29 -2.07 -4.94 -18.86
C GLY A 29 -0.91 -4.45 -18.00
N SER A 30 -0.41 -3.26 -18.26
CA SER A 30 0.60 -2.62 -17.43
C SER A 30 0.10 -2.36 -16.00
N ALA A 31 0.89 -2.75 -14.98
CA ALA A 31 0.51 -2.62 -13.58
C ALA A 31 1.54 -1.81 -12.78
N LEU A 32 1.07 -0.83 -12.01
CA LEU A 32 1.89 -0.01 -11.10
C LEU A 32 1.56 -0.31 -9.64
N ILE A 33 2.56 -0.74 -8.87
CA ILE A 33 2.35 -1.30 -7.52
C ILE A 33 3.39 -0.73 -6.54
N PRO A 34 3.00 0.02 -5.50
CA PRO A 34 3.91 0.40 -4.42
C PRO A 34 4.02 -0.75 -3.40
N ILE A 35 5.23 -1.05 -2.92
CA ILE A 35 5.50 -2.06 -1.89
C ILE A 35 6.59 -1.54 -0.94
N VAL A 36 6.39 -1.66 0.37
CA VAL A 36 7.47 -1.44 1.34
C VAL A 36 8.34 -2.70 1.41
N ASP A 37 9.56 -2.63 0.88
CA ASP A 37 10.50 -3.74 0.86
C ASP A 37 11.97 -3.26 0.96
N PRO A 38 12.48 -3.09 2.20
CA PRO A 38 13.86 -2.65 2.41
C PRO A 38 14.92 -3.60 1.83
N ALA A 39 14.61 -4.90 1.73
CA ALA A 39 15.55 -5.91 1.23
C ALA A 39 15.69 -5.79 -0.30
N ALA A 40 14.57 -5.72 -1.03
CA ALA A 40 14.59 -5.50 -2.48
C ALA A 40 15.28 -4.17 -2.83
N VAL A 41 15.04 -3.12 -2.05
CA VAL A 41 15.75 -1.83 -2.19
C VAL A 41 17.26 -2.00 -2.01
N SER A 42 17.73 -2.71 -0.98
CA SER A 42 19.17 -2.92 -0.77
C SER A 42 19.81 -3.63 -1.97
N SER A 43 19.21 -4.72 -2.43
CA SER A 43 19.69 -5.47 -3.60
C SER A 43 19.73 -4.63 -4.88
N ALA A 44 18.73 -3.78 -5.09
CA ALA A 44 18.69 -2.86 -6.22
C ALA A 44 19.80 -1.80 -6.16
N PHE A 45 20.06 -1.24 -4.97
CA PHE A 45 21.16 -0.28 -4.75
C PHE A 45 22.54 -0.90 -4.92
N GLU A 46 22.72 -2.15 -4.47
CA GLU A 46 23.97 -2.90 -4.64
C GLU A 46 24.26 -3.21 -6.12
N SER A 47 23.21 -3.49 -6.90
CA SER A 47 23.33 -3.88 -8.30
C SER A 47 23.36 -2.70 -9.28
N GLY A 48 22.75 -1.57 -8.91
CA GLY A 48 22.70 -0.36 -9.72
C GLY A 48 21.66 -0.37 -10.84
N ILE A 49 21.39 0.81 -11.39
CA ILE A 49 20.42 1.03 -12.47
C ILE A 49 20.83 0.26 -13.74
N GLY A 50 19.87 -0.37 -14.39
CA GLY A 50 20.04 -1.16 -15.61
C GLY A 50 20.36 -2.64 -15.35
N SER A 51 20.72 -3.01 -14.12
CA SER A 51 20.96 -4.41 -13.75
C SER A 51 19.66 -5.18 -13.60
N THR A 52 19.67 -6.45 -14.01
CA THR A 52 18.60 -7.42 -13.69
C THR A 52 18.99 -8.19 -12.44
N ILE A 53 18.08 -8.26 -11.48
CA ILE A 53 18.27 -8.90 -10.18
C ILE A 53 17.16 -9.91 -9.92
N ASP A 54 17.52 -11.06 -9.37
CA ASP A 54 16.55 -12.01 -8.82
C ASP A 54 16.28 -11.63 -7.37
N VAL A 55 15.06 -11.19 -7.08
CA VAL A 55 14.64 -10.69 -5.76
C VAL A 55 13.27 -11.22 -5.40
N THR A 56 12.93 -11.16 -4.12
CA THR A 56 11.55 -11.32 -3.67
C THR A 56 10.94 -9.95 -3.40
N LEU A 57 9.64 -9.79 -3.65
CA LEU A 57 8.89 -8.58 -3.39
C LEU A 57 7.80 -8.79 -2.34
N GLY A 58 7.79 -7.94 -1.31
CA GLY A 58 6.78 -7.89 -0.26
C GLY A 58 6.80 -9.11 0.68
N GLY A 59 5.95 -9.08 1.70
CA GLY A 59 5.79 -10.16 2.68
C GLY A 59 7.02 -10.42 3.56
N GLN A 60 7.90 -9.43 3.70
CA GLN A 60 9.08 -9.52 4.56
C GLN A 60 8.84 -8.93 5.96
N LEU A 61 7.80 -8.10 6.12
CA LEU A 61 7.43 -7.47 7.39
C LEU A 61 6.28 -8.22 8.05
N ASP A 62 5.19 -8.51 7.33
CA ASP A 62 4.07 -9.35 7.81
C ASP A 62 4.17 -10.78 7.23
N LYS A 63 5.19 -11.52 7.71
CA LYS A 63 5.52 -12.87 7.23
C LYS A 63 4.47 -13.94 7.56
N GLU A 64 3.63 -13.68 8.56
CA GLU A 64 2.54 -14.59 8.90
C GLU A 64 1.40 -14.50 7.89
N ARG A 65 1.25 -13.35 7.22
CA ARG A 65 0.16 -13.07 6.29
C ARG A 65 0.54 -13.26 4.83
N TYR A 66 1.77 -12.96 4.46
CA TYR A 66 2.20 -12.91 3.07
C TYR A 66 3.41 -13.81 2.82
N THR A 67 3.44 -14.39 1.63
CA THR A 67 4.62 -15.09 1.11
C THR A 67 5.32 -14.18 0.09
N PRO A 68 6.64 -13.93 0.22
CA PRO A 68 7.36 -13.10 -0.73
C PRO A 68 7.25 -13.63 -2.18
N VAL A 69 7.05 -12.73 -3.15
CA VAL A 69 6.91 -13.08 -4.57
C VAL A 69 8.27 -12.97 -5.25
N SER A 70 8.82 -14.10 -5.73
CA SER A 70 10.10 -14.13 -6.46
C SER A 70 9.95 -13.62 -7.89
N VAL A 71 10.80 -12.68 -8.30
CA VAL A 71 10.82 -12.10 -9.65
C VAL A 71 12.26 -11.87 -10.13
N SER A 72 12.45 -11.85 -11.45
CA SER A 72 13.66 -11.35 -12.09
C SER A 72 13.38 -9.96 -12.64
N ALA A 73 13.85 -8.91 -11.96
CA ALA A 73 13.48 -7.52 -12.22
C ALA A 73 14.66 -6.66 -12.62
N THR A 74 14.45 -5.74 -13.54
CA THR A 74 15.42 -4.71 -13.90
C THR A 74 15.28 -3.50 -12.99
N VAL A 75 16.41 -3.00 -12.49
CA VAL A 75 16.46 -1.76 -11.70
C VAL A 75 16.32 -0.56 -12.64
N HIS A 76 15.16 0.08 -12.62
CA HIS A 76 14.86 1.20 -13.51
C HIS A 76 15.30 2.56 -12.93
N MET A 77 15.11 2.76 -11.62
CA MET A 77 15.43 4.03 -10.95
C MET A 77 15.81 3.76 -9.49
N LEU A 78 16.71 4.59 -8.94
CA LEU A 78 17.10 4.61 -7.53
C LEU A 78 17.02 6.05 -7.01
N THR A 79 16.38 6.26 -5.86
CA THR A 79 16.24 7.59 -5.23
C THR A 79 16.49 7.51 -3.71
N ASP A 80 16.70 8.66 -3.08
CA ASP A 80 16.79 8.76 -1.61
C ASP A 80 15.41 8.81 -0.91
N GLY A 81 14.33 8.79 -1.71
CA GLY A 81 12.92 8.79 -1.31
C GLY A 81 12.45 10.06 -0.60
N GLN A 82 13.15 11.19 -0.74
CA GLN A 82 12.62 12.50 -0.32
C GLN A 82 11.68 13.06 -1.39
N PHE A 83 10.47 13.44 -0.99
CA PHE A 83 9.52 14.10 -1.88
C PHE A 83 8.48 14.90 -1.08
N GLU A 84 7.73 15.77 -1.74
CA GLU A 84 6.67 16.57 -1.11
C GLU A 84 5.30 15.96 -1.40
N SER A 85 4.46 15.82 -0.37
CA SER A 85 3.06 15.44 -0.56
C SER A 85 2.30 16.47 -1.40
N GLU A 86 1.48 16.00 -2.33
CA GLU A 86 0.60 16.84 -3.14
C GLU A 86 -0.46 17.52 -2.27
N THR A 87 -0.98 16.81 -1.28
CA THR A 87 -2.09 17.25 -0.41
C THR A 87 -1.62 18.19 0.69
N PHE A 88 -0.63 17.75 1.47
CA PHE A 88 -0.23 18.47 2.68
C PHE A 88 0.85 19.51 2.43
N ARG A 89 1.54 19.46 1.28
CA ARG A 89 2.71 20.31 0.99
C ARG A 89 3.79 20.18 2.06
N LEU A 90 3.94 18.96 2.57
CA LEU A 90 4.91 18.60 3.60
C LEU A 90 5.91 17.58 3.05
N PRO A 91 7.17 17.62 3.54
CA PRO A 91 8.18 16.65 3.15
C PRO A 91 7.84 15.27 3.69
N TRP A 92 7.87 14.28 2.81
CA TRP A 92 7.77 12.86 3.11
C TRP A 92 9.09 12.16 2.75
N ASN A 93 9.34 11.04 3.44
CA ASN A 93 10.57 10.28 3.32
C ASN A 93 10.26 8.78 3.30
N ALA A 94 10.26 8.19 2.10
CA ALA A 94 10.10 6.75 1.88
C ALA A 94 11.41 5.96 2.07
N GLY A 95 12.48 6.64 2.50
CA GLY A 95 13.84 6.12 2.52
C GLY A 95 14.34 5.81 1.12
N ARG A 96 15.50 5.14 1.01
CA ARG A 96 15.96 4.61 -0.28
C ARG A 96 14.83 3.88 -0.98
N THR A 97 14.62 4.22 -2.24
CA THR A 97 13.51 3.70 -3.05
C THR A 97 14.05 3.26 -4.39
N ALA A 98 13.56 2.11 -4.86
CA ALA A 98 13.90 1.54 -6.15
C ALA A 98 12.63 1.38 -6.99
N VAL A 99 12.69 1.77 -8.25
CA VAL A 99 11.68 1.37 -9.25
C VAL A 99 12.21 0.13 -9.94
N LEU A 100 11.47 -0.97 -9.81
CA LEU A 100 11.79 -2.28 -10.38
C LEU A 100 10.77 -2.60 -11.46
N THR A 101 11.24 -3.09 -12.61
CA THR A 101 10.37 -3.46 -13.73
C THR A 101 10.63 -4.89 -14.15
N PHE A 102 9.56 -5.65 -14.38
CA PHE A 102 9.62 -7.02 -14.92
C PHE A 102 8.32 -7.30 -15.67
N GLU A 103 8.41 -7.98 -16.82
CA GLU A 103 7.27 -8.20 -17.72
C GLU A 103 6.49 -6.87 -17.97
N ASN A 104 5.21 -6.83 -17.60
CA ASN A 104 4.31 -5.68 -17.65
C ASN A 104 4.10 -4.99 -16.28
N TYR A 105 4.91 -5.33 -15.27
CA TYR A 105 4.79 -4.82 -13.92
C TYR A 105 5.87 -3.77 -13.62
N THR A 106 5.45 -2.70 -12.95
CA THR A 106 6.31 -1.67 -12.37
C THR A 106 6.06 -1.59 -10.87
N VAL A 107 7.09 -1.87 -10.09
CA VAL A 107 7.03 -1.87 -8.63
C VAL A 107 7.87 -0.72 -8.08
N ILE A 108 7.24 0.14 -7.28
CA ILE A 108 7.96 1.15 -6.49
C ILE A 108 8.23 0.52 -5.12
N ALA A 109 9.44 -0.02 -4.94
CA ALA A 109 9.88 -0.62 -3.69
C ALA A 109 10.50 0.45 -2.78
N THR A 110 9.95 0.68 -1.59
CA THR A 110 10.45 1.67 -0.62
C THR A 110 11.08 1.00 0.61
N SER A 111 12.07 1.63 1.23
CA SER A 111 12.66 1.11 2.48
C SER A 111 11.91 1.56 3.74
N ARG A 112 11.00 2.52 3.62
CA ARG A 112 10.14 2.99 4.70
C ARG A 112 8.73 3.19 4.18
N ALA A 113 7.75 2.94 5.04
CA ALA A 113 6.38 3.32 4.79
C ALA A 113 6.24 4.85 4.77
N VAL A 114 5.42 5.34 3.86
CA VAL A 114 4.86 6.69 3.84
C VAL A 114 3.35 6.57 3.76
N SER A 115 2.62 7.55 4.27
CA SER A 115 1.17 7.58 4.15
C SER A 115 0.81 7.74 2.66
N LEU A 116 0.32 6.67 2.01
CA LEU A 116 -0.05 6.67 0.59
C LEU A 116 -1.38 7.38 0.36
N PHE A 117 -1.47 8.65 0.74
CA PHE A 117 -2.70 9.44 0.72
C PHE A 117 -2.94 10.16 -0.62
N ASP A 118 -1.88 10.37 -1.41
CA ASP A 118 -1.94 11.05 -2.69
C ASP A 118 -0.98 10.44 -3.73
N ARG A 119 -0.89 11.07 -4.90
CA ARG A 119 -0.09 10.58 -6.03
C ARG A 119 1.39 10.87 -5.92
N ALA A 120 1.84 11.62 -4.92
CA ALA A 120 3.19 12.15 -4.89
C ALA A 120 4.26 11.05 -4.88
N LEU A 121 4.01 9.89 -4.25
CA LEU A 121 4.93 8.76 -4.32
C LEU A 121 5.16 8.31 -5.76
N PHE A 122 4.11 8.20 -6.57
CA PHE A 122 4.23 7.76 -7.96
C PHE A 122 5.02 8.79 -8.79
N TYR A 123 4.61 10.06 -8.75
CA TYR A 123 5.24 11.12 -9.53
C TYR A 123 6.70 11.37 -9.14
N ALA A 124 7.02 11.34 -7.85
CA ALA A 124 8.39 11.52 -7.36
C ALA A 124 9.35 10.43 -7.87
N HIS A 125 8.83 9.25 -8.21
CA HIS A 125 9.60 8.12 -8.74
C HIS A 125 9.36 7.92 -10.25
N GLY A 126 8.97 9.00 -10.95
CA GLY A 126 8.85 9.05 -12.40
C GLY A 126 7.68 8.27 -13.00
N GLN A 127 6.77 7.77 -12.16
CA GLN A 127 5.62 6.99 -12.60
C GLN A 127 4.37 7.88 -12.62
N ASP A 128 3.77 8.04 -13.79
CA ASP A 128 2.47 8.68 -13.93
C ASP A 128 1.37 7.60 -13.88
N PRO A 129 0.56 7.53 -12.82
CA PRO A 129 -0.48 6.50 -12.67
C PRO A 129 -1.44 6.43 -13.86
N LYS A 130 -1.66 7.53 -14.58
CA LYS A 130 -2.55 7.57 -15.75
C LYS A 130 -2.04 6.80 -16.97
N ARG A 131 -0.78 6.37 -16.95
CA ARG A 131 -0.14 5.62 -18.05
C ARG A 131 -0.18 4.11 -17.86
N PHE A 132 -0.80 3.64 -16.79
CA PHE A 132 -0.90 2.21 -16.46
C PHE A 132 -2.35 1.74 -16.58
N ASP A 133 -2.52 0.51 -17.03
CA ASP A 133 -3.84 -0.14 -17.14
C ASP A 133 -4.39 -0.49 -15.75
N ALA A 134 -3.52 -0.78 -14.78
CA ALA A 134 -3.87 -1.00 -13.38
C ALA A 134 -2.92 -0.28 -12.43
N VAL A 135 -3.47 0.35 -11.38
CA VAL A 135 -2.69 1.00 -10.31
C VAL A 135 -3.17 0.50 -8.95
N VAL A 136 -2.26 -0.05 -8.15
CA VAL A 136 -2.55 -0.43 -6.77
C VAL A 136 -2.35 0.78 -5.87
N VAL A 137 -3.42 1.17 -5.18
CA VAL A 137 -3.41 2.27 -4.21
C VAL A 137 -3.62 1.67 -2.81
N LYS A 138 -2.60 1.77 -1.96
CA LYS A 138 -2.63 1.31 -0.55
C LYS A 138 -3.22 2.38 0.38
N SER A 139 -4.47 2.73 0.11
CA SER A 139 -5.25 3.66 0.94
C SER A 139 -6.74 3.37 0.77
N PRO A 140 -7.53 3.41 1.87
CA PRO A 140 -8.99 3.31 1.77
C PRO A 140 -9.59 4.55 1.09
N HIS A 141 -8.91 5.70 1.20
CA HIS A 141 -9.42 6.98 0.74
C HIS A 141 -8.32 7.85 0.14
N CYS A 142 -8.58 8.36 -1.06
CA CYS A 142 -7.85 9.44 -1.71
C CYS A 142 -8.91 10.37 -2.32
N GLU A 143 -8.56 11.63 -2.53
CA GLU A 143 -9.45 12.56 -3.23
C GLU A 143 -9.77 12.03 -4.64
N PRO A 144 -11.05 12.09 -5.10
CA PRO A 144 -11.45 11.47 -6.38
C PRO A 144 -10.61 11.89 -7.59
N HIS A 145 -10.25 13.18 -7.67
CA HIS A 145 -9.42 13.73 -8.76
C HIS A 145 -8.00 13.15 -8.84
N MET A 146 -7.56 12.48 -7.78
CA MET A 146 -6.26 11.80 -7.75
C MET A 146 -6.30 10.50 -8.53
N PHE A 147 -7.37 9.72 -8.46
CA PHE A 147 -7.48 8.42 -9.13
C PHE A 147 -8.85 8.16 -9.75
N ALA A 148 -9.90 8.22 -8.93
CA ALA A 148 -11.25 7.77 -9.31
C ALA A 148 -11.85 8.53 -10.50
N ASP A 149 -11.64 9.85 -10.61
CA ASP A 149 -12.28 10.68 -11.63
C ASP A 149 -11.84 10.35 -13.06
N TRP A 150 -10.69 9.68 -13.23
CA TRP A 150 -10.13 9.32 -14.53
C TRP A 150 -9.95 7.81 -14.73
N ALA A 151 -10.23 7.01 -13.71
CA ALA A 151 -10.23 5.56 -13.83
C ALA A 151 -11.51 5.07 -14.52
N GLU A 152 -11.39 4.12 -15.45
CA GLU A 152 -12.56 3.45 -16.03
C GLU A 152 -13.31 2.62 -14.98
N LEU A 153 -12.56 2.02 -14.05
CA LEU A 153 -13.10 1.19 -12.99
C LEU A 153 -12.28 1.37 -11.71
N VAL A 154 -12.97 1.55 -10.58
CA VAL A 154 -12.37 1.54 -9.25
C VAL A 154 -12.87 0.29 -8.52
N ILE A 155 -11.94 -0.61 -8.21
CA ILE A 155 -12.23 -1.84 -7.47
C ILE A 155 -11.66 -1.68 -6.06
N ASP A 156 -12.50 -1.74 -5.03
CA ASP A 156 -12.05 -1.94 -3.66
C ASP A 156 -11.85 -3.45 -3.46
N VAL A 157 -10.60 -3.87 -3.27
CA VAL A 157 -10.23 -5.29 -3.22
C VAL A 157 -10.25 -5.75 -1.77
N ASP A 158 -10.98 -6.82 -1.48
CA ASP A 158 -10.98 -7.51 -0.19
C ASP A 158 -9.72 -8.39 -0.05
N ALA A 159 -8.55 -7.75 -0.09
CA ALA A 159 -7.27 -8.41 0.11
C ALA A 159 -7.04 -8.69 1.61
N PRO A 160 -6.28 -9.74 1.97
CA PRO A 160 -5.85 -9.93 3.35
C PRO A 160 -4.95 -8.77 3.78
N GLY A 161 -5.08 -8.31 5.02
CA GLY A 161 -4.19 -7.28 5.56
C GLY A 161 -4.50 -6.85 7.00
N SER A 162 -3.53 -6.20 7.64
CA SER A 162 -3.58 -5.80 9.05
C SER A 162 -4.49 -4.60 9.33
N THR A 163 -4.94 -3.90 8.28
CA THR A 163 -5.95 -2.82 8.36
C THR A 163 -7.26 -3.20 7.67
N SER A 164 -7.56 -4.50 7.58
CA SER A 164 -8.84 -4.97 7.02
C SER A 164 -10.03 -4.38 7.78
N ALA A 165 -11.09 -4.06 7.05
CA ALA A 165 -12.36 -3.62 7.64
C ALA A 165 -13.11 -4.77 8.35
N ASP A 166 -12.83 -6.02 8.00
CA ASP A 166 -13.35 -7.17 8.74
C ASP A 166 -12.47 -7.47 9.96
N VAL A 167 -12.71 -6.70 11.02
CA VAL A 167 -11.95 -6.77 12.28
C VAL A 167 -12.00 -8.15 12.95
N ARG A 168 -12.95 -9.02 12.57
CA ARG A 168 -13.01 -10.41 13.05
C ARG A 168 -11.81 -11.23 12.61
N GLN A 169 -11.21 -10.89 11.47
CA GLN A 169 -10.04 -11.59 10.92
C GLN A 169 -8.72 -11.11 11.53
N LEU A 170 -8.72 -9.99 12.27
CA LEU A 170 -7.51 -9.36 12.82
C LEU A 170 -7.07 -9.96 14.16
N GLY A 171 -7.87 -10.84 14.77
CA GLY A 171 -7.48 -11.56 15.99
C GLY A 171 -7.34 -10.67 17.24
N HIS A 172 -8.06 -9.55 17.31
CA HIS A 172 -8.02 -8.67 18.48
C HIS A 172 -8.51 -9.40 19.74
N THR A 173 -7.63 -9.50 20.74
CA THR A 173 -7.94 -10.11 22.06
C THR A 173 -7.89 -9.10 23.21
N ILE A 174 -7.25 -7.94 23.01
CA ILE A 174 -7.06 -6.89 24.02
C ILE A 174 -7.89 -5.66 23.61
N CYS A 175 -9.13 -5.59 24.06
CA CYS A 175 -10.02 -4.43 23.85
C CYS A 175 -11.10 -4.41 24.95
N ALA A 176 -11.80 -3.28 25.10
CA ALA A 176 -12.99 -3.22 25.95
C ALA A 176 -14.09 -4.08 25.31
N ARG A 177 -14.73 -4.95 26.11
CA ARG A 177 -15.79 -5.86 25.65
C ARG A 177 -17.07 -5.65 26.48
N PRO A 178 -18.28 -5.87 25.92
CA PRO A 178 -18.51 -6.34 24.55
C PRO A 178 -18.24 -5.26 23.50
N VAL A 179 -17.72 -5.65 22.34
CA VAL A 179 -17.51 -4.75 21.20
C VAL A 179 -18.04 -5.38 19.92
N TRP A 180 -19.02 -4.73 19.30
CA TRP A 180 -19.49 -5.11 17.97
C TRP A 180 -18.39 -4.76 16.95
N PRO A 181 -18.04 -5.64 15.99
CA PRO A 181 -18.70 -6.90 15.65
C PRO A 181 -18.02 -8.18 16.18
N LEU A 182 -17.09 -8.06 17.14
CA LEU A 182 -16.40 -9.22 17.74
C LEU A 182 -17.27 -9.95 18.77
N ASP A 183 -18.20 -9.23 19.39
CA ASP A 183 -19.22 -9.72 20.32
C ASP A 183 -20.61 -9.33 19.83
N GLU A 184 -21.62 -10.16 20.12
CA GLU A 184 -23.00 -9.72 20.05
C GLU A 184 -23.29 -8.70 21.16
N ILE A 185 -23.94 -7.59 20.81
CA ILE A 185 -24.41 -6.59 21.77
C ILE A 185 -25.93 -6.71 21.86
N PRO A 186 -26.48 -7.32 22.93
CA PRO A 186 -27.91 -7.63 23.01
C PRO A 186 -28.80 -6.39 23.14
N SER A 187 -28.30 -5.31 23.74
CA SER A 187 -28.98 -4.01 23.84
C SER A 187 -27.96 -2.86 23.89
N TYR A 188 -28.31 -1.72 23.28
CA TYR A 188 -27.52 -0.50 23.32
C TYR A 188 -28.41 0.66 23.76
N ASP A 189 -28.19 1.15 24.98
CA ASP A 189 -28.88 2.30 25.55
C ASP A 189 -27.97 3.54 25.47
N PRO A 190 -28.11 4.42 24.46
CA PRO A 190 -27.23 5.56 24.29
C PRO A 190 -27.39 6.57 25.44
N VAL A 191 -26.28 6.96 26.06
CA VAL A 191 -26.23 8.08 27.01
C VAL A 191 -25.79 9.33 26.27
N VAL A 192 -26.62 10.37 26.28
CA VAL A 192 -26.29 11.66 25.67
C VAL A 192 -25.46 12.47 26.64
N GLU A 193 -24.22 12.75 26.28
CA GLU A 193 -23.39 13.74 26.98
C GLU A 193 -23.51 15.10 26.28
N HIS A 194 -24.03 16.10 26.99
CA HIS A 194 -24.11 17.48 26.49
C HIS A 194 -22.83 18.25 26.84
N PHE A 195 -22.04 18.55 25.81
CA PHE A 195 -20.88 19.44 25.95
C PHE A 195 -21.28 20.88 25.61
N SER A 196 -21.44 21.74 26.62
CA SER A 196 -21.57 23.19 26.44
C SER A 196 -20.22 23.87 26.70
N ARG A 197 -19.76 24.73 25.78
CA ARG A 197 -18.65 25.65 26.08
C ARG A 197 -19.15 26.67 27.11
N GLY A 198 -18.50 26.74 28.27
CA GLY A 198 -18.81 27.75 29.27
C GLY A 198 -18.73 29.16 28.67
N SER A 199 -19.73 29.98 28.95
CA SER A 199 -19.80 31.41 28.59
C SER A 199 -18.78 32.24 29.34
#